data_AF-A0A2E0W799-F1
#
_entry.id   AF-A0A2E0W799-F1
#
_cell.length_a   1.000
_cell.length_b   1.000
_cell.length_c   1.000
_cell.angle_alpha   90.00
_cell.angle_beta   90.00
_cell.angle_gamma   90.00
#
_symmetry.space_group_name_H-M   'P 1'
#
loop_
_entity.id
_entity.type
_entity.pdbx_description
1 polymer ?
#
loop_
_entity_poly.entity_id
_entity_poly.type
_entity_poly.pdbx_seq_one_letter_code
_entity_poly.pdbx_strand_id
1 'polypeptide(L)'
;MENKLAVIEIDQLYILIKKAVSEIVSEMVRPEQTKDLLNFKETCEYLGIHPSTLNKWKAENKIPFKRLGKRIFFERLEILNSLKDSDYNKFKKLTYD
;
A
#
# COMPACT_ATOMS: atom_id res chain seq x y z
N MET A 1 37.48 -21.47 -12.05
CA MET A 1 36.69 -20.22 -12.21
C MET A 1 37.62 -19.07 -11.84
N GLU A 2 37.98 -18.23 -12.80
CA GLU A 2 38.83 -17.06 -12.53
C GLU A 2 38.05 -16.04 -11.70
N ASN A 3 38.62 -15.62 -10.57
CA ASN A 3 38.06 -14.58 -9.73
C ASN A 3 38.49 -13.22 -10.30
N LYS A 4 37.56 -12.48 -10.91
CA LYS A 4 37.82 -11.15 -11.46
C LYS A 4 37.62 -10.10 -10.36
N LEU A 5 38.72 -9.52 -9.91
CA LEU A 5 38.70 -8.36 -9.01
C LEU A 5 38.38 -7.10 -9.83
N ALA A 6 37.30 -6.41 -9.45
CA ALA A 6 36.97 -5.09 -9.96
C ALA A 6 37.40 -4.05 -8.93
N VAL A 7 38.29 -3.13 -9.33
CA VAL A 7 38.69 -1.98 -8.52
C VAL A 7 37.87 -0.78 -8.97
N ILE A 8 37.13 -0.17 -8.04
CA ILE A 8 36.30 1.02 -8.27
C ILE A 8 36.47 1.97 -7.08
N GLU A 9 36.22 3.25 -7.33
CA GLU A 9 36.20 4.27 -6.26
C GLU A 9 34.97 4.11 -5.38
N ILE A 10 35.11 4.48 -4.09
CA ILE A 10 34.04 4.35 -3.09
C ILE A 10 32.78 5.11 -3.51
N ASP A 11 32.95 6.30 -4.11
CA ASP A 11 31.81 7.11 -4.58
C ASP A 11 31.07 6.44 -5.74
N GLN A 12 31.80 5.78 -6.64
CA GLN A 12 31.19 5.02 -7.72
C GLN A 12 30.44 3.80 -7.18
N LEU A 13 30.99 3.11 -6.18
CA LEU A 13 30.27 2.03 -5.50
C LEU A 13 28.97 2.55 -4.86
N TYR A 14 29.01 3.70 -4.19
CA TYR A 14 27.83 4.32 -3.60
C TYR A 14 26.76 4.64 -4.65
N ILE A 15 27.17 5.24 -5.76
CA ILE A 15 26.26 5.56 -6.88
C ILE A 15 25.62 4.30 -7.44
N LEU A 16 26.40 3.24 -7.67
CA LEU A 16 25.90 1.98 -8.22
C LEU A 16 24.88 1.32 -7.30
N ILE A 17 25.17 1.25 -5.99
CA ILE A 17 24.23 0.70 -5.01
C ILE A 17 22.96 1.53 -4.96
N LYS A 18 23.08 2.86 -4.87
CA LYS A 18 21.93 3.76 -4.81
C LYS A 18 21.06 3.63 -6.06
N LYS A 19 21.66 3.54 -7.24
CA LYS A 19 20.96 3.37 -8.51
C LYS A 19 20.23 2.02 -8.58
N ALA A 20 20.92 0.92 -8.30
CA ALA A 20 20.33 -0.42 -8.32
C ALA A 20 19.13 -0.53 -7.37
N VAL A 21 19.27 0.01 -6.15
CA VAL A 21 18.17 0.04 -5.18
C VAL A 21 17.03 0.93 -5.66
N SER A 22 17.33 2.12 -6.19
CA SER A 22 16.31 3.06 -6.68
C SER A 22 15.51 2.47 -7.85
N GLU A 23 16.16 1.76 -8.77
CA GLU A 23 15.50 1.10 -9.91
C GLU A 23 14.55 0.01 -9.42
N ILE A 24 15.01 -0.88 -8.54
CA ILE A 24 14.19 -1.93 -7.93
C ILE A 24 12.99 -1.35 -7.17
N VAL A 25 13.20 -0.31 -6.37
CA VAL A 25 12.13 0.37 -5.63
C VAL A 25 11.14 1.03 -6.60
N SER A 26 11.61 1.63 -7.69
CA SER A 26 10.75 2.27 -8.69
C SER A 26 9.94 1.25 -9.50
N GLU A 27 10.48 0.05 -9.73
CA GLU A 27 9.74 -1.05 -10.36
C GLU A 27 8.71 -1.68 -9.43
N MET A 28 8.99 -1.76 -8.13
CA MET A 28 8.01 -2.16 -7.11
C MET A 28 6.93 -1.10 -6.93
N VAL A 29 7.29 0.17 -7.01
CA VAL A 29 6.39 1.32 -7.01
C VAL A 29 6.16 1.75 -8.45
N ARG A 30 5.68 0.83 -9.31
CA ARG A 30 4.98 1.29 -10.51
C ARG A 30 3.88 2.22 -10.00
N PRO A 31 3.80 3.48 -10.45
CA PRO A 31 2.57 4.22 -10.32
C PRO A 31 1.60 3.52 -11.28
N GLU A 32 1.01 2.40 -10.84
CA GLU A 32 -0.37 2.13 -11.19
C GLU A 32 -1.05 3.46 -10.99
N GLN A 33 -1.54 4.06 -12.07
CA GLN A 33 -2.36 5.26 -12.05
C GLN A 33 -3.26 5.11 -10.84
N THR A 34 -2.91 5.78 -9.74
CA THR A 34 -3.42 5.37 -8.44
C THR A 34 -4.85 5.78 -8.50
N LYS A 35 -5.75 4.84 -8.81
CA LYS A 35 -7.17 5.13 -8.86
C LYS A 35 -7.48 5.70 -7.48
N ASP A 36 -7.88 6.96 -7.48
CA ASP A 36 -8.27 7.64 -6.27
C ASP A 36 -9.53 6.98 -5.70
N LEU A 37 -10.39 6.45 -6.59
CA LEU A 37 -11.54 5.63 -6.24
C LEU A 37 -11.24 4.13 -6.36
N LEU A 38 -11.28 3.43 -5.24
CA LEU A 38 -11.21 1.98 -5.13
C LEU A 38 -12.60 1.39 -4.95
N ASN A 39 -12.90 0.29 -5.63
CA ASN A 39 -14.09 -0.51 -5.31
C ASN A 39 -13.87 -1.35 -4.04
N PHE A 40 -14.91 -2.04 -3.58
CA PHE A 40 -14.83 -2.82 -2.33
C PHE A 40 -13.72 -3.87 -2.31
N LYS A 41 -13.52 -4.61 -3.42
CA LYS A 41 -12.48 -5.64 -3.53
C LYS A 41 -11.10 -4.99 -3.56
N GLU A 42 -10.92 -3.97 -4.39
CA GLU A 42 -9.67 -3.20 -4.49
C GLU A 42 -9.29 -2.57 -3.14
N THR A 43 -10.28 -2.14 -2.34
CA THR A 43 -10.04 -1.58 -0.99
C THR A 43 -9.57 -2.64 0.00
N CYS A 44 -10.13 -3.86 -0.06
CA CYS A 44 -9.66 -4.98 0.78
C CYS A 44 -8.21 -5.36 0.45
N GLU A 45 -7.89 -5.44 -0.84
CA GLU A 45 -6.53 -5.73 -1.33
C GLU A 45 -5.56 -4.62 -0.93
N TYR A 46 -5.96 -3.35 -1.11
CA TYR A 46 -5.15 -2.19 -0.75
C TYR A 46 -4.82 -2.14 0.75
N LEU A 47 -5.79 -2.48 1.61
CA LEU A 47 -5.62 -2.45 3.06
C LEU A 47 -5.06 -3.76 3.63
N GLY A 48 -5.00 -4.83 2.84
CA GLY A 48 -4.64 -6.17 3.31
C GLY A 48 -5.61 -6.74 4.34
N ILE A 49 -6.91 -6.47 4.21
CA ILE A 49 -7.95 -6.90 5.17
C ILE A 49 -8.96 -7.87 4.53
N HIS A 50 -9.60 -8.69 5.36
CA HIS A 50 -10.67 -9.57 4.91
C HIS A 50 -11.96 -8.77 4.57
N PRO A 51 -12.75 -9.18 3.56
CA PRO A 51 -14.02 -8.53 3.19
C PRO A 51 -15.02 -8.35 4.34
N SER A 52 -15.04 -9.27 5.31
CA SER A 52 -15.90 -9.15 6.50
C SER A 52 -15.52 -7.94 7.36
N THR A 53 -14.22 -7.65 7.49
CA THR A 53 -13.70 -6.50 8.22
C THR A 53 -14.14 -5.19 7.58
N LEU A 54 -13.99 -5.07 6.25
CA LEU A 54 -14.42 -3.86 5.53
C LEU A 54 -15.95 -3.67 5.60
N ASN A 55 -16.73 -4.77 5.55
CA ASN A 55 -18.18 -4.70 5.74
C ASN A 55 -18.56 -4.22 7.15
N LYS A 56 -17.86 -4.70 8.19
CA LYS A 56 -18.07 -4.26 9.57
C LYS A 56 -17.75 -2.77 9.72
N TRP A 57 -16.62 -2.31 9.21
CA TRP A 57 -16.23 -0.89 9.27
C TRP A 57 -17.21 0.01 8.54
N LYS A 58 -17.71 -0.42 7.38
CA LYS A 58 -18.75 0.28 6.63
C LYS A 58 -20.06 0.34 7.43
N ALA A 59 -20.49 -0.77 8.04
CA ALA A 59 -21.71 -0.80 8.86
C ALA A 59 -21.60 0.08 10.11
N GLU A 60 -20.40 0.17 10.67
CA GLU A 60 -20.07 1.01 11.83
C GLU A 60 -19.71 2.47 11.45
N ASN A 61 -19.80 2.85 10.17
CA ASN A 61 -19.38 4.16 9.64
C ASN A 61 -17.95 4.59 10.02
N LYS A 62 -17.05 3.63 10.22
CA LYS A 62 -15.63 3.88 10.56
C LYS A 62 -14.76 4.20 9.36
N ILE A 63 -15.24 3.91 8.16
CA ILE A 63 -14.53 4.17 6.91
C ILE A 63 -15.47 4.88 5.92
N PRO A 64 -15.06 6.03 5.36
CA PRO A 64 -15.87 6.79 4.43
C PRO A 64 -16.03 6.04 3.11
N PHE A 65 -17.23 6.13 2.53
CA PHE A 65 -17.54 5.49 1.25
C PHE A 65 -18.54 6.33 0.47
N LYS A 66 -18.45 6.25 -0.86
CA LYS A 66 -19.33 6.94 -1.82
C LYS A 66 -20.18 5.91 -2.57
N ARG A 67 -21.48 6.16 -2.69
CA ARG A 67 -22.39 5.35 -3.50
C ARG A 67 -22.53 5.96 -4.89
N LEU A 68 -22.19 5.18 -5.91
CA LEU A 68 -22.44 5.51 -7.31
C LEU A 68 -23.40 4.46 -7.88
N GLY A 69 -24.69 4.80 -7.86
CA GLY A 69 -25.77 3.87 -8.20
C GLY A 69 -25.82 2.67 -7.24
N LYS A 70 -25.72 1.46 -7.79
CA LYS A 70 -25.70 0.21 -7.00
C LYS A 70 -24.30 -0.15 -6.47
N ARG A 71 -23.26 0.60 -6.86
CA ARG A 71 -21.86 0.32 -6.50
C ARG A 71 -21.38 1.23 -5.38
N ILE A 72 -20.40 0.75 -4.63
CA ILE A 72 -19.75 1.48 -3.55
C ILE A 72 -18.28 1.62 -3.88
N PHE A 73 -17.76 2.82 -3.65
CA PHE A 73 -16.36 3.17 -3.85
C PHE A 73 -15.80 3.87 -2.62
N PHE A 74 -14.47 3.82 -2.49
CA PHE A 74 -13.72 4.36 -1.38
C PHE A 74 -12.61 5.22 -1.94
N GLU A 75 -12.48 6.44 -1.41
CA GLU A 75 -11.41 7.33 -1.83
C GLU A 75 -10.15 7.07 -1.03
N ARG A 76 -9.03 6.81 -1.70
CA ARG A 76 -7.78 6.38 -1.07
C ARG A 76 -7.31 7.34 0.02
N LEU A 77 -7.37 8.64 -0.23
CA LEU A 77 -6.97 9.66 0.74
C LEU A 77 -7.90 9.70 1.95
N GLU A 78 -9.20 9.59 1.74
CA GLU A 78 -10.19 9.56 2.81
C GLU A 78 -9.98 8.31 3.69
N ILE A 79 -9.73 7.14 3.09
CA ILE A 79 -9.38 5.91 3.81
C ILE A 79 -8.18 6.13 4.73
N LEU A 80 -7.08 6.66 4.18
CA LEU A 80 -5.85 6.89 4.93
C LEU A 80 -6.04 7.87 6.09
N ASN A 81 -6.84 8.92 5.89
CA ASN A 81 -7.15 9.87 6.95
C ASN A 81 -7.95 9.22 8.07
N SER A 82 -8.97 8.41 7.75
CA SER A 82 -9.75 7.69 8.76
C SER A 82 -8.93 6.67 9.55
N LEU A 83 -7.93 6.03 8.92
CA LEU A 83 -7.03 5.09 9.58
C LEU A 83 -5.97 5.75 10.48
N LYS A 84 -5.66 7.04 10.26
CA LYS A 84 -4.77 7.79 11.15
C LYS A 84 -5.46 8.14 12.47
N ASP A 85 -6.75 8.46 12.41
CA ASP A 85 -7.55 8.83 13.58
C ASP A 85 -8.03 7.60 14.36
N SER A 86 -8.19 6.44 13.70
CA SER A 86 -8.55 5.18 14.36
C SER A 86 -7.32 4.29 14.45
N ASP A 87 -6.68 4.19 15.63
CA ASP A 87 -5.55 3.29 15.95
C ASP A 87 -5.39 2.09 14.97
N TYR A 88 -4.67 2.27 13.85
CA TYR A 88 -4.48 1.23 12.84
C TYR A 88 -3.86 -0.05 13.46
N ASN A 89 -3.02 0.16 14.48
CA ASN A 89 -2.39 -0.89 15.29
C ASN A 89 -3.37 -1.73 16.13
N LYS A 90 -4.58 -1.23 16.42
CA LYS A 90 -5.60 -1.93 17.20
C LYS A 90 -6.37 -2.95 16.36
N PHE A 91 -6.47 -2.72 15.05
CA PHE A 91 -7.18 -3.61 14.13
C PHE A 91 -6.32 -4.76 13.60
N LYS A 92 -5.01 -4.56 13.43
CA LYS A 92 -4.08 -5.62 13.01
C LYS A 92 -3.97 -6.76 14.03
N LYS A 93 -4.21 -6.48 15.32
CA LYS A 93 -4.20 -7.47 16.41
C LYS A 93 -5.39 -8.43 16.42
N LEU A 94 -6.52 -8.09 15.78
CA LEU A 94 -7.75 -8.91 15.78
C LEU A 94 -7.83 -9.92 14.62
N THR A 95 -6.78 -10.04 13.80
CA THR A 95 -6.82 -10.87 12.58
C THR A 95 -5.88 -12.09 12.65
N TYR A 96 -5.23 -12.31 13.80
CA TYR A 96 -4.28 -13.42 14.03
C TYR A 96 -4.46 -14.12 15.39
N ASP A 97 -5.64 -13.98 16.03
CA ASP A 97 -6.04 -14.80 17.17
C ASP A 97 -6.96 -15.95 16.72
#